data_AF-A0AAP5QGG0-F1
#
_entry.id   AF-A0AAP5QGG0-F1
#
_cell.length_a   1.000
_cell.length_b   1.000
_cell.length_c   1.000
_cell.angle_alpha   90.00
_cell.angle_beta   90.00
_cell.angle_gamma   90.00
#
_symmetry.space_group_name_H-M   'P 1'
#
loop_
_entity.id
_entity.type
_entity.pdbx_description
1 polymer ?
#
loop_
_entity_poly.entity_id
_entity_poly.type
_entity_poly.pdbx_seq_one_letter_code
_entity_poly.pdbx_strand_id
1 'polypeptide(L)'
;MTRTGTITMSAGIPAGTPVLHWEDVDEGGFRIAANVAEAARRAGHVLQPYRMSPSDILEDRRRPVAGGQAERMRAFAAKAGWAELAVALSESEFTAEQEVLD
;
A
#
# COMPACT_ATOMS: atom_id res chain seq x y z
N MET A 1 -6.01 0.80 -31.69
CA MET A 1 -4.72 0.97 -31.01
C MET A 1 -4.98 1.75 -29.73
N THR A 2 -5.36 1.05 -28.66
CA THR A 2 -5.80 1.64 -27.39
C THR A 2 -4.56 2.21 -26.71
N ARG A 3 -4.45 3.54 -26.64
CA ARG A 3 -3.42 4.20 -25.82
C ARG A 3 -3.74 3.89 -24.36
N THR A 4 -2.94 3.06 -23.73
CA THR A 4 -2.86 3.00 -22.27
C THR A 4 -2.37 4.38 -21.82
N GLY A 5 -3.30 5.24 -21.42
CA GLY A 5 -2.98 6.58 -20.91
C GLY A 5 -2.38 6.45 -19.52
N THR A 6 -1.10 6.76 -19.37
CA THR A 6 -0.48 6.94 -18.06
C THR A 6 -0.96 8.28 -17.51
N ILE A 7 -1.74 8.28 -16.42
CA ILE A 7 -2.11 9.50 -15.69
C ILE A 7 -0.93 9.85 -14.78
N THR A 8 -0.22 10.94 -15.06
CA THR A 8 0.85 11.47 -14.19
C THR A 8 0.25 12.51 -13.25
N MET A 9 -0.09 12.12 -12.02
CA MET A 9 -0.68 13.04 -11.02
C MET A 9 0.30 14.10 -10.47
N SER A 10 1.59 14.04 -10.80
CA SER A 10 2.64 14.83 -10.15
C SER A 10 3.14 16.06 -10.92
N ALA A 11 2.56 16.41 -12.08
CA ALA A 11 3.12 17.44 -12.97
C ALA A 11 3.21 18.87 -12.38
N GLY A 12 2.70 19.11 -11.18
CA GLY A 12 2.82 20.37 -10.44
C GLY A 12 3.25 20.23 -8.98
N ILE A 13 3.63 19.04 -8.54
CA ILE A 13 4.05 18.80 -7.14
C ILE A 13 5.58 18.91 -7.07
N PRO A 14 6.15 19.74 -6.17
CA PRO A 14 7.59 19.81 -5.99
C PRO A 14 8.20 18.43 -5.69
N ALA A 15 9.31 18.10 -6.35
CA ALA A 15 10.04 16.87 -6.09
C ALA A 15 10.36 16.73 -4.59
N GLY A 16 10.28 15.51 -4.07
CA GLY A 16 10.47 15.24 -2.64
C GLY A 16 9.26 15.55 -1.74
N THR A 17 8.17 16.13 -2.26
CA THR A 17 6.91 16.20 -1.51
C THR A 17 6.46 14.78 -1.15
N PRO A 18 6.24 14.45 0.14
CA PRO A 18 5.76 13.14 0.56
C PRO A 18 4.36 12.86 -0.03
N VAL A 19 4.16 11.66 -0.54
CA VAL A 19 2.85 11.20 -1.01
C VAL A 19 2.36 10.13 -0.03
N LEU A 20 1.25 10.40 0.64
CA LEU A 20 0.62 9.43 1.54
C LEU A 20 -0.35 8.54 0.76
N HIS A 21 -0.30 7.23 1.00
CA HIS A 21 -1.19 6.24 0.39
C HIS A 21 -2.05 5.59 1.45
N TRP A 22 -3.35 5.50 1.18
CA TRP A 22 -4.32 4.83 2.02
C TRP A 22 -5.27 4.05 1.13
N GLU A 23 -5.42 2.77 1.45
CA GLU A 23 -6.24 1.77 0.76
C GLU A 23 -6.54 0.65 1.78
N ASP A 24 -7.28 -0.36 1.36
CA ASP A 24 -7.51 -1.58 2.11
C ASP A 24 -6.19 -2.27 2.52
N VAL A 25 -6.17 -2.85 3.72
CA VAL A 25 -5.08 -3.71 4.21
C VAL A 25 -5.33 -5.13 3.70
N ASP A 26 -5.17 -5.31 2.39
CA ASP A 26 -5.31 -6.61 1.73
C ASP A 26 -4.33 -6.75 0.55
N GLU A 27 -4.38 -7.88 -0.16
CA GLU A 27 -3.46 -8.10 -1.29
C GLU A 27 -3.68 -7.10 -2.43
N GLY A 28 -4.93 -6.68 -2.66
CA GLY A 28 -5.30 -5.70 -3.68
C GLY A 28 -4.70 -4.33 -3.37
N GLY A 29 -4.92 -3.82 -2.17
CA GLY A 29 -4.41 -2.54 -1.68
C GLY A 29 -2.88 -2.49 -1.73
N PHE A 30 -2.19 -3.51 -1.22
CA PHE A 30 -0.72 -3.56 -1.29
C PHE A 30 -0.20 -3.66 -2.74
N ARG A 31 -0.89 -4.38 -3.63
CA ARG A 31 -0.51 -4.45 -5.05
C ARG A 31 -0.65 -3.11 -5.76
N ILE A 32 -1.71 -2.36 -5.45
CA ILE A 32 -1.91 -0.99 -5.95
C ILE A 32 -0.81 -0.09 -5.39
N ALA A 33 -0.58 -0.12 -4.08
CA ALA A 33 0.48 0.64 -3.43
C ALA A 33 1.85 0.44 -4.09
N ALA A 34 2.21 -0.81 -4.40
CA ALA A 34 3.48 -1.13 -5.07
C ALA A 34 3.59 -0.49 -6.47
N ASN A 35 2.52 -0.49 -7.25
CA ASN A 35 2.50 0.13 -8.57
C ASN A 35 2.53 1.67 -8.49
N VAL A 36 1.84 2.25 -7.50
CA VAL A 36 1.85 3.69 -7.24
C VAL A 36 3.24 4.13 -6.77
N ALA A 37 3.89 3.39 -5.88
CA ALA A 37 5.27 3.62 -5.45
C ALA A 37 6.25 3.53 -6.64
N GLU A 38 6.00 2.54 -7.52
CA GLU A 38 6.47 2.44 -8.91
C GLU A 38 6.57 3.80 -9.61
N ALA A 39 5.39 4.39 -9.81
CA ALA A 39 5.20 5.64 -10.53
C ALA A 39 5.74 6.86 -9.76
N ALA A 40 5.51 6.94 -8.45
CA ALA A 40 5.95 8.04 -7.59
C ALA A 40 7.48 8.17 -7.61
N ARG A 41 8.20 7.05 -7.49
CA ARG A 41 9.66 7.02 -7.55
C ARG A 41 10.20 7.50 -8.90
N ARG A 42 9.56 7.10 -10.01
CA ARG A 42 9.91 7.61 -11.35
C ARG A 42 9.70 9.12 -11.49
N ALA A 43 8.77 9.68 -10.72
CA ALA A 43 8.50 11.11 -10.67
C ALA A 43 9.31 11.86 -9.59
N GLY A 44 10.21 11.20 -8.85
CA GLY A 44 11.02 11.84 -7.81
C GLY A 44 10.31 12.02 -6.47
N HIS A 45 9.29 11.19 -6.19
CA HIS A 45 8.56 11.17 -4.93
C HIS A 45 8.73 9.84 -4.19
N VAL A 46 8.50 9.89 -2.88
CA VAL A 46 8.42 8.71 -2.02
C VAL A 46 6.97 8.53 -1.62
N LEU A 47 6.43 7.32 -1.86
CA LEU A 47 5.13 6.92 -1.36
C LEU A 47 5.28 6.39 0.06
N GLN A 48 4.49 6.91 0.99
CA GLN A 48 4.47 6.47 2.39
C GLN A 48 3.10 5.86 2.72
N PRO A 49 3.04 4.78 3.51
CA PRO A 49 1.77 4.21 3.94
C PRO A 49 1.12 5.15 4.97
N TYR A 50 -0.21 5.27 4.91
CA TYR A 50 -1.02 5.98 5.89
C TYR A 50 -2.15 5.06 6.35
N ARG A 51 -2.20 4.76 7.65
CA ARG A 51 -3.21 3.87 8.27
C ARG A 51 -3.28 2.46 7.66
N MET A 52 -2.18 1.96 7.12
CA MET A 52 -2.07 0.60 6.57
C MET A 52 -1.21 -0.33 7.46
N SER A 53 -0.71 0.16 8.61
CA SER A 53 -0.01 -0.70 9.56
C SER A 53 -1.00 -1.58 10.30
N PRO A 54 -0.65 -2.84 10.59
CA PRO A 54 -1.50 -3.67 11.44
C PRO A 54 -1.84 -3.04 12.80
N SER A 55 -0.94 -2.21 13.34
CA SER A 55 -1.16 -1.45 14.58
C SER A 55 -2.29 -0.40 14.48
N ASP A 56 -2.64 0.02 13.26
CA ASP A 56 -3.66 1.04 13.01
C ASP A 56 -5.06 0.42 12.94
N ILE A 57 -5.16 -0.92 12.93
CA ILE A 57 -6.40 -1.66 12.71
C ILE A 57 -6.88 -2.27 14.03
N LEU A 58 -8.04 -1.85 14.51
CA LEU A 58 -8.69 -2.44 15.68
C LEU A 58 -9.03 -3.92 15.46
N GLU A 59 -8.94 -4.75 16.49
CA GLU A 59 -9.08 -6.21 16.37
C GLU A 59 -10.44 -6.65 15.82
N ASP A 60 -11.51 -5.96 16.18
CA ASP A 60 -12.89 -6.22 15.73
C ASP A 60 -13.12 -5.91 14.25
N ARG A 61 -12.20 -5.14 13.64
CA ARG A 61 -12.19 -4.77 12.22
C ARG A 61 -11.32 -5.71 11.36
N ARG A 62 -10.61 -6.66 11.98
CA ARG A 62 -9.71 -7.61 11.32
C ARG A 62 -10.49 -8.82 10.79
N ARG A 63 -10.15 -9.26 9.58
CA ARG A 63 -10.65 -10.50 8.96
C ARG A 63 -9.48 -11.46 8.73
N PRO A 64 -9.61 -12.76 9.00
CA PRO A 64 -8.50 -13.70 8.77
C PRO A 64 -8.03 -13.67 7.30
N VAL A 65 -6.72 -13.65 7.07
CA VAL A 65 -6.19 -13.85 5.70
C VAL A 65 -6.42 -15.29 5.26
N ALA A 66 -6.71 -15.48 3.98
CA ALA A 66 -6.84 -16.81 3.38
C ALA A 66 -5.55 -17.20 2.65
N GLY A 67 -4.99 -18.37 2.99
CA GLY A 67 -3.84 -18.95 2.28
C GLY A 67 -2.61 -18.03 2.25
N GLY A 68 -1.83 -18.07 1.16
CA GLY A 68 -0.59 -17.28 1.00
C GLY A 68 -0.77 -15.76 0.84
N GLN A 69 -1.94 -15.20 1.18
CA GLN A 69 -2.24 -13.78 0.99
C GLN A 69 -1.32 -12.88 1.83
N ALA A 70 -1.02 -13.25 3.07
CA ALA A 70 -0.08 -12.51 3.92
C ALA A 70 1.32 -12.41 3.29
N GLU A 71 1.81 -13.48 2.68
CA GLU A 71 3.11 -13.48 1.99
C GLU A 71 3.11 -12.55 0.77
N ARG A 72 2.02 -12.53 0.01
CA ARG A 72 1.88 -11.63 -1.15
C ARG A 72 1.77 -10.17 -0.71
N MET A 73 1.03 -9.87 0.36
CA MET A 73 0.97 -8.53 0.97
C MET A 73 2.36 -8.06 1.38
N ARG A 74 3.15 -8.91 2.08
CA ARG A 74 4.55 -8.62 2.44
C ARG A 74 5.42 -8.31 1.23
N ALA A 75 5.33 -9.14 0.18
CA ALA A 75 6.10 -8.95 -1.03
C ALA A 75 5.78 -7.61 -1.72
N PHE A 76 4.50 -7.23 -1.76
CA PHE A 76 4.08 -5.95 -2.32
C PHE A 76 4.46 -4.76 -1.44
N ALA A 77 4.35 -4.86 -0.11
CA ALA A 77 4.83 -3.84 0.81
C ALA A 77 6.34 -3.60 0.65
N ALA A 78 7.13 -4.67 0.53
CA ALA A 78 8.56 -4.57 0.24
C ALA A 78 8.82 -3.92 -1.13
N LYS A 79 8.04 -4.27 -2.16
CA LYS A 79 8.12 -3.66 -3.50
C LYS A 79 7.77 -2.16 -3.47
N ALA A 80 6.86 -1.74 -2.60
CA ALA A 80 6.51 -0.33 -2.38
C ALA A 80 7.61 0.46 -1.65
N GLY A 81 8.65 -0.21 -1.12
CA GLY A 81 9.70 0.40 -0.32
C GLY A 81 9.38 0.47 1.17
N TRP A 82 8.37 -0.26 1.64
CA TRP A 82 7.89 -0.24 3.03
C TRP A 82 8.41 -1.45 3.81
N ALA A 83 9.73 -1.56 3.94
CA ALA A 83 10.38 -2.72 4.55
C ALA A 83 9.92 -2.98 5.99
N GLU A 84 9.78 -1.93 6.81
CA GLU A 84 9.30 -2.04 8.19
C GLU A 84 7.85 -2.54 8.25
N LEU A 85 6.99 -2.07 7.35
CA LEU A 85 5.62 -2.54 7.24
C LEU A 85 5.56 -3.99 6.75
N ALA A 86 6.44 -4.40 5.83
CA ALA A 86 6.54 -5.79 5.40
C ALA A 86 6.91 -6.73 6.57
N VAL A 87 7.74 -6.27 7.52
CA VAL A 87 8.01 -7.00 8.77
C VAL A 87 6.78 -7.01 9.67
N ALA A 88 6.09 -5.88 9.86
CA ALA A 88 4.86 -5.87 10.67
C ALA A 88 3.77 -6.83 10.12
N LEU A 89 3.72 -7.00 8.80
CA LEU A 89 2.86 -7.94 8.10
C LEU A 89 3.35 -9.41 8.16
N SER A 90 4.56 -9.70 8.65
CA SER A 90 4.98 -11.11 8.92
C SER A 90 4.25 -11.69 10.11
N GLU A 91 3.96 -10.83 11.08
CA GLU A 91 3.31 -11.20 12.33
C GLU A 91 1.78 -11.06 12.27
N SER A 92 1.23 -10.56 11.16
CA SER A 92 -0.20 -10.27 11.02
C SER A 92 -0.89 -11.22 10.05
N GLU A 93 -1.85 -11.99 10.59
CA GLU A 93 -2.70 -12.91 9.84
C GLU A 93 -4.10 -12.34 9.58
N PHE A 94 -4.20 -11.05 9.23
CA PHE A 94 -5.49 -10.47 8.85
C PHE A 94 -5.49 -9.56 7.61
N THR A 95 -6.69 -9.30 7.09
CA THR A 95 -7.03 -8.19 6.19
C THR A 95 -8.01 -7.23 6.85
N ALA A 96 -8.10 -6.01 6.34
CA ALA A 96 -9.13 -5.04 6.73
C ALA A 96 -9.46 -4.12 5.55
N GLU A 97 -10.75 -3.84 5.35
CA GLU A 97 -11.20 -2.83 4.39
C GLU A 97 -10.83 -1.42 4.90
N GLN A 98 -10.75 -0.42 4.04
CA GLN A 98 -10.52 0.97 4.42
C GLN A 98 -11.75 1.55 5.12
N GLU A 99 -12.95 1.20 4.66
CA GLU A 99 -14.24 1.74 5.13
C GLU A 99 -14.48 1.52 6.62
N VAL A 100 -13.83 0.51 7.20
CA VAL A 100 -13.98 0.22 8.63
C VAL A 100 -13.10 1.11 9.49
N LEU A 101 -12.17 1.93 8.95
CA LEU A 101 -11.19 2.69 9.72
C LEU A 101 -11.59 4.15 10.04
N ASP A 102 -12.70 4.63 9.48
CA ASP A 102 -13.30 5.93 9.82
C ASP A 102 -14.40 5.84 10.91
#